data_AF-A0A5E5Q653-F1
#
_entry.id   AF-A0A5E5Q653-F1
#
_cell.length_a   1.000
_cell.length_b   1.000
_cell.length_c   1.000
_cell.angle_alpha   90.00
_cell.angle_beta   90.00
_cell.angle_gamma   90.00
#
_symmetry.space_group_name_H-M   'P 1'
#
loop_
_entity.id
_entity.type
_entity.pdbx_description
1 polymer ?
#
loop_
_entity_poly.entity_id
_entity_poly.type
_entity_poly.pdbx_seq_one_letter_code
_entity_poly.pdbx_strand_id
1 'polypeptide(L)'
;QTLNNMRFLDGEWLRFVEQYLDKPSDNSLDKTRKIHDDYIFDFVFDDGHIENIYLLDKKTIARNKVQVIKQFEQTGSAANRYDVTILVNGLPLVQIELKKRGVAIREAFNQVHRYSKESFNADNSLYKYLQIFVISNGTDSRYFANTTQRDKNSFDFTMNWAKSDNTLIKDLKDFTATFFQKNTLLNVLLHYSVFDVSGTLLVMRPYQIAATERILWKINSAYQGKNWSHTESGGYIWHTTGSGKTLTSFKASRLATALDFIDKVFFVVDRKDLDYQTMKEYQRFSPDSVNGSDSTAGLKRNLDKDDNKIIVTTIQKLNNLIKGEGELPVYQSQVVFIFDEAHRSQFGEAQKNLKKKFKKYYQFGFTGTPIFPQNALGAETTSSVFGRELHSYVITDAIRDEKVLKFKVDYNDVRLQFKAIEAEKDELKLTAAENKQAFLHPDRIAEI
;
A
#
# COMPACT_ATOMS: atom_id res chain seq x y z
N GLN A 1 -18.08 -19.16 16.44
CA GLN A 1 -19.45 -19.56 16.83
C GLN A 1 -20.49 -18.73 16.09
N THR A 2 -20.97 -17.57 16.58
CA THR A 2 -22.05 -16.81 15.89
C THR A 2 -21.76 -16.44 14.43
N LEU A 3 -20.54 -15.98 14.10
CA LEU A 3 -20.18 -15.63 12.72
C LEU A 3 -20.31 -16.82 11.76
N ASN A 4 -19.88 -18.00 12.24
CA ASN A 4 -19.80 -19.24 11.49
C ASN A 4 -21.08 -20.09 11.59
N ASN A 5 -22.08 -19.63 12.35
CA ASN A 5 -23.32 -20.38 12.60
C ASN A 5 -23.07 -21.81 13.15
N MET A 6 -22.08 -21.97 14.03
CA MET A 6 -21.75 -23.25 14.67
C MET A 6 -21.56 -23.08 16.18
N ARG A 7 -21.60 -24.21 16.90
CA ARG A 7 -21.33 -24.28 18.34
C ARG A 7 -20.26 -25.34 18.63
N PHE A 8 -19.24 -24.95 19.40
CA PHE A 8 -18.22 -25.89 19.88
C PHE A 8 -18.70 -26.56 21.17
N LEU A 9 -18.32 -27.83 21.35
CA LEU A 9 -18.20 -28.42 22.68
C LEU A 9 -16.96 -27.87 23.40
N ASP A 10 -16.90 -27.99 24.72
CA ASP A 10 -15.80 -27.38 25.51
C ASP A 10 -14.42 -27.94 25.11
N GLY A 11 -14.33 -29.24 24.83
CA GLY A 11 -13.10 -29.89 24.34
C GLY A 11 -12.68 -29.40 22.95
N GLU A 12 -13.64 -29.24 22.04
CA GLU A 12 -13.40 -28.71 20.69
C GLU A 12 -12.96 -27.24 20.73
N TRP A 13 -13.58 -26.44 21.61
CA TRP A 13 -13.19 -25.05 21.82
C TRP A 13 -11.75 -24.95 22.32
N LEU A 14 -11.38 -25.73 23.34
CA LEU A 14 -10.01 -25.75 23.86
C LEU A 14 -9.02 -26.16 22.76
N ARG A 15 -9.35 -27.20 21.99
CA ARG A 15 -8.54 -27.66 20.84
C ARG A 15 -8.38 -26.57 19.79
N PHE A 16 -9.46 -25.88 19.41
CA PHE A 16 -9.40 -24.75 18.48
C PHE A 16 -8.51 -23.61 19.02
N VAL A 17 -8.60 -23.31 20.31
CA VAL A 17 -7.79 -22.29 20.96
C VAL A 17 -6.30 -22.65 20.92
N GLU A 18 -5.93 -23.84 21.38
CA GLU A 18 -4.54 -24.26 21.50
C GLU A 18 -3.86 -24.52 20.14
N GLN A 19 -4.62 -25.03 19.17
CA GLN A 19 -4.08 -25.36 17.84
C GLN A 19 -4.02 -24.16 16.91
N TYR A 20 -4.98 -23.23 17.02
CA TYR A 20 -5.12 -22.14 16.05
C TYR A 20 -5.34 -20.76 16.67
N LEU A 21 -6.32 -20.54 17.55
CA LEU A 21 -6.62 -19.15 17.99
C LEU A 21 -5.47 -18.53 18.81
N ASP A 22 -5.03 -19.21 19.87
CA ASP A 22 -3.99 -18.75 20.79
C ASP A 22 -2.90 -19.79 21.02
N LYS A 23 -2.38 -20.35 19.92
CA LYS A 23 -1.24 -21.25 19.97
C LYS A 23 -0.05 -20.57 20.69
N PRO A 24 0.51 -21.15 21.77
CA PRO A 24 1.54 -20.48 22.59
C PRO A 24 2.79 -20.06 21.83
N SER A 25 3.16 -20.80 20.78
CA SER A 25 4.32 -20.50 19.92
C SER A 25 4.12 -19.27 19.03
N ASP A 26 2.89 -18.77 18.89
CA ASP A 26 2.60 -17.65 17.99
C ASP A 26 3.08 -16.33 18.57
N ASN A 27 3.74 -15.56 17.72
CA ASN A 27 4.07 -14.17 17.99
C ASN A 27 3.09 -13.22 17.25
N SER A 28 3.29 -11.91 17.38
CA SER A 28 2.46 -10.88 16.73
C SER A 28 2.46 -10.95 15.20
N LEU A 29 3.55 -11.44 14.59
CA LEU A 29 3.63 -11.64 13.14
C LEU A 29 2.71 -12.79 12.71
N ASP A 30 2.69 -13.89 13.46
CA ASP A 30 1.81 -15.03 13.17
C ASP A 30 0.34 -14.66 13.33
N LYS A 31 0.00 -13.87 14.36
CA LYS A 31 -1.36 -13.34 14.53
C LYS A 31 -1.75 -12.39 13.40
N THR A 32 -0.84 -11.53 12.95
CA THR A 32 -1.06 -10.66 11.79
C THR A 32 -1.28 -11.49 10.52
N ARG A 33 -0.50 -12.55 10.31
CA ARG A 33 -0.70 -13.49 9.18
C ARG A 33 -2.06 -14.17 9.26
N LYS A 34 -2.51 -14.62 10.44
CA LYS A 34 -3.87 -15.16 10.65
C LYS A 34 -4.97 -14.16 10.32
N ILE A 35 -4.78 -12.87 10.54
CA ILE A 35 -5.78 -11.86 10.17
C ILE A 35 -5.80 -11.60 8.67
N HIS A 36 -4.64 -11.50 8.02
CA HIS A 36 -4.55 -11.06 6.62
C HIS A 36 -4.60 -12.19 5.60
N ASP A 37 -3.94 -13.31 5.88
CA ASP A 37 -3.77 -14.43 4.94
C ASP A 37 -4.53 -15.67 5.42
N ASP A 38 -4.28 -16.14 6.64
CA ASP A 38 -4.76 -17.43 7.15
C ASP A 38 -6.01 -17.29 8.03
N TYR A 39 -7.00 -16.48 7.62
CA TYR A 39 -8.17 -16.11 8.45
C TYR A 39 -9.29 -17.15 8.49
N ILE A 40 -9.07 -18.28 7.83
CA ILE A 40 -9.95 -19.44 7.76
C ILE A 40 -9.15 -20.62 8.30
N PHE A 41 -9.75 -21.41 9.18
CA PHE A 41 -9.14 -22.62 9.72
C PHE A 41 -10.05 -23.82 9.47
N ASP A 42 -9.53 -24.83 8.78
CA ASP A 42 -10.24 -26.08 8.54
C ASP A 42 -10.19 -26.92 9.83
N PHE A 43 -11.30 -26.95 10.58
CA PHE A 43 -11.39 -27.62 11.87
C PHE A 43 -12.11 -28.95 11.75
N VAL A 44 -11.53 -30.00 12.35
CA VAL A 44 -12.14 -31.32 12.47
C VAL A 44 -12.86 -31.42 13.80
N PHE A 45 -14.17 -31.61 13.76
CA PHE A 45 -15.04 -31.80 14.93
C PHE A 45 -14.93 -33.23 15.48
N ASP A 46 -15.43 -33.45 16.70
CA ASP A 46 -15.30 -34.74 17.39
C ASP A 46 -16.08 -35.88 16.70
N ASP A 47 -17.11 -35.55 15.92
CA ASP A 47 -17.88 -36.49 15.08
C ASP A 47 -17.20 -36.78 13.71
N GLY A 48 -16.05 -36.15 13.45
CA GLY A 48 -15.23 -36.34 12.26
C GLY A 48 -15.57 -35.44 11.07
N HIS A 49 -16.59 -34.57 11.13
CA HIS A 49 -16.83 -33.63 10.04
C HIS A 49 -15.84 -32.46 10.05
N ILE A 50 -15.62 -31.84 8.89
CA ILE A 50 -14.72 -30.70 8.72
C ILE A 50 -15.54 -29.45 8.42
N GLU A 51 -15.29 -28.36 9.14
CA GLU A 51 -15.89 -27.05 8.88
C GLU A 51 -14.81 -25.96 8.79
N ASN A 52 -15.03 -24.98 7.91
CA ASN A 52 -14.15 -23.84 7.74
C ASN A 52 -14.53 -22.76 8.75
N ILE A 53 -13.69 -22.59 9.78
CA ILE A 53 -13.91 -21.61 10.85
C ILE A 53 -13.29 -20.28 10.45
N TYR A 54 -14.12 -19.28 10.18
CA TYR A 54 -13.67 -17.92 9.86
C TYR A 54 -13.44 -17.11 11.13
N LEU A 55 -12.29 -16.42 11.20
CA LEU A 55 -12.06 -15.35 12.19
C LEU A 55 -12.82 -14.08 11.82
N LEU A 56 -12.90 -13.80 10.51
CA LEU A 56 -13.40 -12.56 9.94
C LEU A 56 -14.13 -12.86 8.62
N ASP A 57 -15.27 -12.21 8.40
CA ASP A 57 -15.93 -12.21 7.08
C ASP A 57 -15.42 -11.04 6.25
N LYS A 58 -14.52 -11.32 5.31
CA LYS A 58 -13.97 -10.30 4.40
C LYS A 58 -14.87 -10.03 3.18
N LYS A 59 -15.78 -10.94 2.85
CA LYS A 59 -16.69 -10.76 1.71
C LYS A 59 -17.87 -9.87 2.09
N THR A 60 -18.47 -10.11 3.25
CA THR A 60 -19.60 -9.34 3.78
C THR A 60 -19.21 -8.71 5.11
N ILE A 61 -18.47 -7.60 5.04
CA ILE A 61 -17.88 -6.90 6.18
C ILE A 61 -18.89 -6.62 7.30
N ALA A 62 -20.14 -6.32 6.95
CA ALA A 62 -21.21 -6.00 7.90
C ALA A 62 -21.53 -7.14 8.89
N ARG A 63 -21.25 -8.40 8.54
CA ARG A 63 -21.46 -9.58 9.40
C ARG A 63 -20.52 -9.64 10.59
N ASN A 64 -19.37 -8.96 10.53
CA ASN A 64 -18.45 -8.92 11.66
C ASN A 64 -19.07 -8.12 12.82
N LYS A 65 -18.96 -8.65 14.03
CA LYS A 65 -19.39 -7.99 15.26
C LYS A 65 -18.27 -7.11 15.77
N VAL A 66 -18.58 -5.86 16.11
CA VAL A 66 -17.63 -4.91 16.69
C VAL A 66 -18.05 -4.62 18.13
N GLN A 67 -17.10 -4.68 19.06
CA GLN A 67 -17.30 -4.41 20.49
C GLN A 67 -16.21 -3.45 20.96
N VAL A 68 -16.47 -2.73 22.04
CA VAL A 68 -15.50 -1.79 22.64
C VAL A 68 -15.34 -2.14 24.11
N ILE A 69 -14.11 -2.29 24.56
CA ILE A 69 -13.75 -2.45 25.97
C ILE A 69 -12.89 -1.27 26.41
N LYS A 70 -12.94 -0.93 27.70
CA LYS A 70 -12.19 0.20 28.28
C LYS A 70 -11.40 -0.26 29.49
N GLN A 71 -10.26 0.39 29.72
CA GLN A 71 -9.48 0.28 30.96
C GLN A 71 -9.17 -1.17 31.33
N PHE A 72 -8.73 -1.95 30.35
CA PHE A 72 -8.27 -3.31 30.60
C PHE A 72 -6.87 -3.24 31.21
N GLU A 73 -6.71 -3.81 32.40
CA GLU A 73 -5.42 -3.94 33.05
C GLU A 73 -4.88 -5.33 32.75
N GLN A 74 -3.74 -5.40 32.08
CA GLN A 74 -3.00 -6.64 31.91
C GLN A 74 -1.76 -6.58 32.79
N THR A 75 -1.64 -7.55 33.70
CA THR A 75 -0.46 -7.76 34.53
C THR A 75 0.55 -8.58 33.72
N GLY A 76 1.53 -7.89 33.13
CA GLY A 76 2.74 -8.49 32.58
C GLY A 76 3.91 -8.34 33.57
N SER A 77 5.09 -7.94 33.08
CA SER A 77 6.19 -7.47 33.95
C SER A 77 5.88 -6.14 34.66
N ALA A 78 4.91 -5.38 34.15
CA ALA A 78 4.37 -4.16 34.75
C ALA A 78 2.84 -4.09 34.56
N ALA A 79 2.16 -3.36 35.45
CA ALA A 79 0.72 -3.09 35.33
C ALA A 79 0.49 -2.02 34.26
N ASN A 80 0.02 -2.43 33.08
CA ASN A 80 -0.26 -1.55 31.96
C ASN A 80 -1.78 -1.40 31.78
N ARG A 81 -2.25 -0.15 31.70
CA ARG A 81 -3.68 0.19 31.52
C ARG A 81 -3.93 0.59 30.08
N TYR A 82 -4.73 -0.20 29.38
CA TYR A 82 -5.17 0.09 28.02
C TYR A 82 -6.43 0.95 28.04
N ASP A 83 -6.40 2.13 27.42
CA ASP A 83 -7.52 3.06 27.51
C ASP A 83 -8.79 2.52 26.85
N VAL A 84 -8.74 2.26 25.53
CA VAL A 84 -9.88 1.74 24.76
C VAL A 84 -9.38 0.73 23.74
N THR A 85 -9.97 -0.46 23.71
CA THR A 85 -9.67 -1.51 22.71
C THR A 85 -10.95 -1.83 21.94
N ILE A 86 -10.84 -1.88 20.60
CA ILE A 86 -11.93 -2.33 19.73
C ILE A 86 -11.70 -3.80 19.39
N LEU A 87 -12.71 -4.61 19.69
CA LEU A 87 -12.74 -6.03 19.37
C LEU A 87 -13.54 -6.27 18.08
N VAL A 88 -13.03 -7.12 17.20
CA VAL A 88 -13.76 -7.61 16.04
C VAL A 88 -13.93 -9.12 16.19
N ASN A 89 -15.18 -9.57 16.27
CA ASN A 89 -15.55 -10.96 16.59
C ASN A 89 -14.88 -11.48 17.89
N GLY A 90 -14.65 -10.58 18.85
CA GLY A 90 -13.99 -10.88 20.13
C GLY A 90 -12.46 -10.72 20.13
N LEU A 91 -11.81 -10.57 18.97
CA LEU A 91 -10.36 -10.38 18.87
C LEU A 91 -9.98 -8.89 19.01
N PRO A 92 -8.98 -8.53 19.84
CA PRO A 92 -8.52 -7.15 19.95
C PRO A 92 -7.68 -6.77 18.74
N LEU A 93 -8.23 -5.95 17.84
CA LEU A 93 -7.54 -5.57 16.60
C LEU A 93 -7.13 -4.09 16.55
N VAL A 94 -7.76 -3.24 17.36
CA VAL A 94 -7.45 -1.80 17.41
C VAL A 94 -7.27 -1.36 18.85
N GLN A 95 -6.14 -0.74 19.15
CA GLN A 95 -5.88 -0.14 20.45
C GLN A 95 -5.82 1.38 20.32
N ILE A 96 -6.56 2.06 21.17
CA ILE A 96 -6.60 3.52 21.25
C ILE A 96 -5.93 3.94 22.56
N GLU A 97 -4.97 4.84 22.47
CA GLU A 97 -4.26 5.44 23.59
C GLU A 97 -4.56 6.94 23.65
N LEU A 98 -5.01 7.40 24.81
CA LEU A 98 -5.48 8.76 25.03
C LEU A 98 -4.53 9.52 25.96
N LYS A 99 -4.30 10.78 25.64
CA LYS A 99 -3.57 11.72 26.49
C LYS A 99 -4.42 12.91 26.87
N LYS A 100 -4.05 13.51 28.00
CA LYS A 100 -4.57 14.81 28.40
C LYS A 100 -4.23 15.84 27.33
N ARG A 101 -5.14 16.79 27.10
CA ARG A 101 -4.89 17.95 26.23
C ARG A 101 -3.65 18.70 26.72
N GLY A 102 -2.83 19.19 25.79
CA GLY A 102 -1.56 19.87 26.08
C GLY A 102 -0.35 18.95 26.16
N VAL A 103 -0.53 17.62 26.31
CA VAL A 103 0.57 16.66 26.19
C VAL A 103 0.91 16.43 24.72
N ALA A 104 2.20 16.40 24.39
CA ALA A 104 2.66 16.09 23.05
C ALA A 104 2.22 14.67 22.66
N ILE A 105 1.60 14.52 21.48
CA ILE A 105 1.11 13.23 20.98
C ILE A 105 2.22 12.17 20.85
N ARG A 106 3.48 12.61 20.71
CA ARG A 106 4.66 11.74 20.68
C ARG A 106 4.85 10.94 21.98
N GLU A 107 4.38 11.45 23.12
CA GLU A 107 4.41 10.70 24.39
C GLU A 107 3.47 9.48 24.34
N ALA A 108 2.31 9.62 23.68
CA ALA A 108 1.40 8.49 23.46
C ALA A 108 2.05 7.42 22.59
N PHE A 109 2.77 7.85 21.54
CA PHE A 109 3.51 6.95 20.67
C PHE A 109 4.59 6.16 21.43
N ASN A 110 5.40 6.86 22.24
CA ASN A 110 6.44 6.24 23.06
C ASN A 110 5.86 5.20 24.03
N GLN A 111 4.69 5.49 24.61
CA GLN A 111 4.00 4.57 25.52
C GLN A 111 3.51 3.30 24.82
N VAL A 112 2.93 3.41 23.63
CA VAL A 112 2.55 2.24 22.81
C VAL A 112 3.78 1.37 22.51
N HIS A 113 4.90 2.00 22.16
CA HIS A 113 6.14 1.27 21.88
C HIS A 113 6.69 0.54 23.11
N ARG A 114 6.48 1.10 24.31
CA ARG A 114 6.82 0.44 25.59
C ARG A 114 5.94 -0.80 25.81
N TYR A 115 4.63 -0.71 25.60
CA TYR A 115 3.69 -1.83 25.76
C TYR A 115 4.00 -3.03 24.86
N SER A 116 4.46 -2.75 23.64
CA SER A 116 4.91 -3.77 22.69
C SER A 116 6.09 -4.60 23.19
N LYS A 117 6.93 -4.04 24.07
CA LYS A 117 8.06 -4.76 24.67
C LYS A 117 7.67 -5.48 25.96
N GLU A 118 6.76 -4.90 26.75
CA GLU A 118 6.50 -5.32 28.14
C GLU A 118 5.31 -6.27 28.32
N SER A 119 4.16 -6.02 27.67
CA SER A 119 2.89 -6.67 28.02
C SER A 119 2.27 -7.50 26.91
N PHE A 120 2.49 -7.16 25.64
CA PHE A 120 1.95 -7.95 24.52
C PHE A 120 2.66 -9.32 24.34
N ASN A 121 3.73 -9.58 25.08
CA ASN A 121 4.58 -10.77 24.98
C ASN A 121 4.37 -11.81 26.09
N ALA A 122 3.31 -11.71 26.90
CA ALA A 122 2.93 -12.83 27.76
C ALA A 122 2.63 -14.07 26.90
N ASP A 123 2.98 -15.27 27.39
CA ASP A 123 2.94 -16.51 26.61
C ASP A 123 1.58 -16.71 25.90
N ASN A 124 0.48 -16.42 26.60
CA ASN A 124 -0.89 -16.45 26.06
C ASN A 124 -1.54 -15.06 26.16
N SER A 125 -1.58 -14.33 25.05
CA SER A 125 -2.17 -12.98 25.02
C SER A 125 -2.84 -12.71 23.68
N LEU A 126 -4.17 -12.58 23.71
CA LEU A 126 -4.95 -12.16 22.56
C LEU A 126 -4.54 -10.78 22.04
N TYR A 127 -3.88 -9.94 22.85
CA TYR A 127 -3.37 -8.64 22.40
C TYR A 127 -2.24 -8.73 21.37
N LYS A 128 -1.67 -9.91 21.14
CA LYS A 128 -0.80 -10.18 19.98
C LYS A 128 -1.53 -9.96 18.63
N TYR A 129 -2.87 -9.96 18.62
CA TYR A 129 -3.70 -9.70 17.42
C TYR A 129 -3.84 -8.22 17.04
N LEU A 130 -3.34 -7.28 17.84
CA LEU A 130 -3.46 -5.86 17.51
C LEU A 130 -2.88 -5.54 16.12
N GLN A 131 -3.66 -4.86 15.29
CA GLN A 131 -3.31 -4.49 13.91
C GLN A 131 -3.07 -2.99 13.78
N ILE A 132 -3.91 -2.18 14.43
CA ILE A 132 -3.89 -0.72 14.32
C ILE A 132 -3.79 -0.10 15.71
N PHE A 133 -2.88 0.84 15.86
CA PHE A 133 -2.86 1.76 16.98
C PHE A 133 -3.44 3.10 16.58
N VAL A 134 -4.22 3.70 17.47
CA VAL A 134 -4.65 5.09 17.39
C VAL A 134 -4.17 5.82 18.63
N ILE A 135 -3.51 6.95 18.45
CA ILE A 135 -3.06 7.83 19.53
C ILE A 135 -3.78 9.17 19.40
N SER A 136 -4.24 9.73 20.52
CA SER A 136 -4.86 11.05 20.52
C SER A 136 -4.62 11.80 21.83
N ASN A 137 -4.45 13.11 21.74
CA ASN A 137 -4.50 14.02 22.90
C ASN A 137 -5.77 14.89 22.91
N GLY A 138 -6.76 14.52 22.08
CA GLY A 138 -8.02 15.22 21.89
C GLY A 138 -8.01 16.22 20.73
N THR A 139 -6.89 16.90 20.45
CA THR A 139 -6.78 17.90 19.36
C THR A 139 -6.01 17.40 18.15
N ASP A 140 -5.11 16.43 18.33
CA ASP A 140 -4.45 15.68 17.27
C ASP A 140 -4.69 14.19 17.47
N SER A 141 -5.08 13.51 16.39
CA SER A 141 -5.42 12.09 16.38
C SER A 141 -4.70 11.43 15.20
N ARG A 142 -3.90 10.41 15.49
CA ARG A 142 -3.09 9.71 14.50
C ARG A 142 -3.27 8.21 14.62
N TYR A 143 -3.16 7.50 13.51
CA TYR A 143 -3.18 6.04 13.47
C TYR A 143 -1.91 5.49 12.80
N PHE A 144 -1.55 4.25 13.14
CA PHE A 144 -0.41 3.55 12.55
C PHE A 144 -0.57 2.03 12.69
N ALA A 145 0.16 1.29 11.86
CA ALA A 145 0.19 -0.17 11.88
C ALA A 145 0.97 -0.70 13.08
N ASN A 146 0.53 -1.82 13.66
CA ASN A 146 1.36 -2.61 14.56
C ASN A 146 2.34 -3.45 13.74
N THR A 147 3.50 -2.89 13.41
CA THR A 147 4.58 -3.59 12.70
C THR A 147 5.74 -3.89 13.66
N THR A 148 6.49 -4.95 13.40
CA THR A 148 7.70 -5.28 14.17
C THR A 148 8.97 -4.67 13.54
N GLN A 149 8.87 -4.12 12.32
CA GLN A 149 9.99 -3.51 11.61
C GLN A 149 10.37 -2.15 12.22
N ARG A 150 11.60 -2.06 12.75
CA ARG A 150 12.09 -0.89 13.51
C ARG A 150 12.20 0.39 12.67
N ASP A 151 12.60 0.26 11.41
CA ASP A 151 12.72 1.35 10.44
C ASP A 151 11.36 1.98 10.07
N LYS A 152 10.27 1.21 10.20
CA LYS A 152 8.89 1.66 9.96
C LYS A 152 8.11 1.99 11.24
N ASN A 153 8.73 1.83 12.40
CA ASN A 153 8.19 2.14 13.72
C ASN A 153 8.66 3.52 14.23
N SER A 154 8.84 4.50 13.32
CA SER A 154 9.05 5.89 13.70
C SER A 154 7.73 6.66 13.76
N PHE A 155 7.74 7.79 14.48
CA PHE A 155 6.59 8.69 14.53
C PHE A 155 6.20 9.22 13.13
N ASP A 156 7.13 9.25 12.16
CA ASP A 156 6.91 9.76 10.80
C ASP A 156 5.94 8.88 10.01
N PHE A 157 5.82 7.61 10.39
CA PHE A 157 4.87 6.65 9.81
C PHE A 157 3.46 6.74 10.42
N THR A 158 3.28 7.56 11.47
CA THR A 158 1.93 7.88 11.98
C THR A 158 1.18 8.78 11.01
N MET A 159 -0.13 8.57 10.90
CA MET A 159 -0.96 9.20 9.87
C MET A 159 -2.15 9.89 10.52
N ASN A 160 -2.49 11.09 10.06
CA ASN A 160 -3.79 11.67 10.34
C ASN A 160 -4.83 11.09 9.37
N TRP A 161 -6.09 11.00 9.80
CA TRP A 161 -7.20 10.76 8.88
C TRP A 161 -7.48 12.04 8.07
N ALA A 162 -8.13 11.92 6.91
CA ALA A 162 -8.38 13.07 6.04
C ALA A 162 -9.64 12.87 5.18
N LYS A 163 -10.18 13.97 4.68
CA LYS A 163 -11.19 13.97 3.61
C LYS A 163 -10.51 13.71 2.26
N SER A 164 -11.32 13.51 1.22
CA SER A 164 -10.79 13.21 -0.12
C SER A 164 -10.14 14.39 -0.86
N ASP A 165 -10.21 15.60 -0.31
CA ASP A 165 -9.45 16.78 -0.75
C ASP A 165 -8.13 16.90 0.02
N ASN A 166 -7.71 15.84 0.72
CA ASN A 166 -6.53 15.76 1.55
C ASN A 166 -6.55 16.69 2.79
N THR A 167 -7.69 17.29 3.14
CA THR A 167 -7.80 18.08 4.38
C THR A 167 -7.79 17.18 5.61
N LEU A 168 -6.89 17.48 6.55
CA LEU A 168 -6.67 16.64 7.74
C LEU A 168 -7.83 16.73 8.74
N ILE A 169 -8.20 15.57 9.29
CA ILE A 169 -9.16 15.42 10.39
C ILE A 169 -8.36 15.06 11.65
N LYS A 170 -8.19 16.04 12.53
CA LYS A 170 -7.31 15.94 13.71
C LYS A 170 -8.08 15.78 15.03
N ASP A 171 -9.19 16.51 15.19
CA ASP A 171 -9.99 16.47 16.42
C ASP A 171 -10.57 15.07 16.64
N LEU A 172 -10.51 14.60 17.88
CA LEU A 172 -10.93 13.23 18.23
C LEU A 172 -12.41 12.98 17.94
N LYS A 173 -13.29 13.99 18.04
CA LYS A 173 -14.72 13.82 17.75
C LYS A 173 -14.96 13.59 16.26
N ASP A 174 -14.35 14.41 15.41
CA ASP A 174 -14.46 14.26 13.96
C ASP A 174 -13.79 12.98 13.48
N PHE A 175 -12.64 12.62 14.06
CA PHE A 175 -11.97 11.35 13.80
C PHE A 175 -12.87 10.17 14.17
N THR A 176 -13.54 10.22 15.32
CA THR A 176 -14.49 9.18 15.74
C THR A 176 -15.70 9.09 14.81
N ALA A 177 -16.27 10.23 14.43
CA ALA A 177 -17.43 10.30 13.54
C ALA A 177 -17.13 9.80 12.12
N THR A 178 -15.86 9.73 11.72
CA THR A 178 -15.42 9.35 10.36
C THR A 178 -14.66 8.02 10.34
N PHE A 179 -13.47 7.95 10.95
CA PHE A 179 -12.59 6.78 10.94
C PHE A 179 -13.19 5.59 11.72
N PHE A 180 -13.78 5.84 12.89
CA PHE A 180 -14.36 4.78 13.75
C PHE A 180 -15.79 4.36 13.37
N GLN A 181 -16.34 4.85 12.26
CA GLN A 181 -17.54 4.27 11.69
C GLN A 181 -17.29 2.79 11.39
N LYS A 182 -18.22 1.90 11.79
CA LYS A 182 -18.06 0.44 11.68
C LYS A 182 -17.56 0.02 10.29
N ASN A 183 -18.21 0.54 9.24
CA ASN A 183 -17.84 0.20 7.86
C ASN A 183 -16.45 0.73 7.47
N THR A 184 -16.13 1.98 7.83
CA THR A 184 -14.82 2.59 7.55
C THR A 184 -13.70 1.82 8.24
N LEU A 185 -13.82 1.61 9.56
CA LEU A 185 -12.80 0.94 10.36
C LEU A 185 -12.51 -0.46 9.84
N LEU A 186 -13.55 -1.26 9.58
CA LEU A 186 -13.39 -2.62 9.08
C LEU A 186 -12.81 -2.65 7.67
N ASN A 187 -13.15 -1.72 6.78
CA ASN A 187 -12.51 -1.62 5.47
C ASN A 187 -11.03 -1.22 5.59
N VAL A 188 -10.69 -0.26 6.45
CA VAL A 188 -9.28 0.10 6.69
C VAL A 188 -8.48 -1.11 7.17
N LEU A 189 -9.04 -1.86 8.12
CA LEU A 189 -8.40 -3.02 8.72
C LEU A 189 -8.27 -4.20 7.73
N LEU A 190 -9.34 -4.55 7.03
CA LEU A 190 -9.41 -5.79 6.23
C LEU A 190 -9.02 -5.58 4.77
N HIS A 191 -9.34 -4.42 4.20
CA HIS A 191 -9.20 -4.15 2.77
C HIS A 191 -8.15 -3.10 2.45
N TYR A 192 -7.83 -2.17 3.35
CA TYR A 192 -6.81 -1.15 3.11
C TYR A 192 -5.57 -1.30 4.00
N SER A 193 -5.37 -2.52 4.50
CA SER A 193 -4.11 -2.96 5.08
C SER A 193 -3.44 -3.96 4.15
N VAL A 194 -2.11 -3.95 4.13
CA VAL A 194 -1.24 -4.81 3.33
C VAL A 194 -0.26 -5.48 4.27
N PHE A 195 -0.28 -6.81 4.27
CA PHE A 195 0.74 -7.62 4.91
C PHE A 195 1.66 -8.17 3.83
N ASP A 196 2.88 -7.66 3.76
CA ASP A 196 3.82 -7.96 2.68
C ASP A 196 4.64 -9.24 2.93
N VAL A 197 5.33 -9.74 1.91
CA VAL A 197 6.20 -10.94 2.01
C VAL A 197 7.40 -10.78 2.97
N SER A 198 7.70 -9.57 3.43
CA SER A 198 8.74 -9.30 4.43
C SER A 198 8.18 -9.31 5.86
N GLY A 199 6.88 -9.56 6.02
CA GLY A 199 6.22 -9.55 7.32
C GLY A 199 5.94 -8.13 7.83
N THR A 200 5.90 -7.12 6.96
CA THR A 200 5.46 -5.78 7.35
C THR A 200 3.96 -5.66 7.24
N LEU A 201 3.30 -5.19 8.30
CA LEU A 201 1.96 -4.63 8.19
C LEU A 201 2.03 -3.15 7.81
N LEU A 202 1.38 -2.80 6.71
CA LEU A 202 1.24 -1.44 6.20
C LEU A 202 -0.25 -1.09 6.15
N VAL A 203 -0.64 0.00 6.80
CA VAL A 203 -2.01 0.55 6.67
C VAL A 203 -1.95 1.69 5.66
N MET A 204 -2.86 1.69 4.68
CA MET A 204 -2.89 2.72 3.63
C MET A 204 -3.25 4.10 4.21
N ARG A 205 -2.66 5.13 3.61
CA ARG A 205 -2.96 6.54 3.89
C ARG A 205 -4.31 6.94 3.27
N PRO A 206 -4.99 7.99 3.77
CA PRO A 206 -6.33 8.35 3.29
C PRO A 206 -6.40 8.62 1.78
N TYR A 207 -5.41 9.29 1.20
CA TYR A 207 -5.37 9.56 -0.25
C TYR A 207 -5.19 8.29 -1.10
N GLN A 208 -4.53 7.25 -0.56
CA GLN A 208 -4.37 5.96 -1.23
C GLN A 208 -5.70 5.19 -1.23
N ILE A 209 -6.41 5.23 -0.09
CA ILE A 209 -7.76 4.66 0.05
C ILE A 209 -8.72 5.36 -0.90
N ALA A 210 -8.74 6.69 -0.87
CA ALA A 210 -9.60 7.51 -1.70
C ALA A 210 -9.39 7.26 -3.22
N ALA A 211 -8.13 7.12 -3.65
CA ALA A 211 -7.80 6.74 -5.03
C ALA A 211 -8.32 5.33 -5.38
N THR A 212 -8.09 4.37 -4.50
CA THR A 212 -8.49 2.96 -4.67
C THR A 212 -10.01 2.82 -4.78
N GLU A 213 -10.75 3.44 -3.87
CA GLU A 213 -12.22 3.43 -3.87
C GLU A 213 -12.80 4.06 -5.13
N ARG A 214 -12.20 5.17 -5.60
CA ARG A 214 -12.63 5.82 -6.84
C ARG A 214 -12.40 4.94 -8.07
N ILE A 215 -11.30 4.20 -8.13
CA ILE A 215 -11.04 3.23 -9.20
C ILE A 215 -12.10 2.12 -9.16
N LEU A 216 -12.31 1.49 -8.00
CA LEU A 216 -13.29 0.40 -7.86
C LEU A 216 -14.72 0.87 -8.17
N TRP A 217 -15.09 2.06 -7.69
CA TRP A 217 -16.37 2.68 -8.03
C TRP A 217 -16.48 2.91 -9.54
N LYS A 218 -15.42 3.43 -10.17
CA LYS A 218 -15.42 3.71 -11.61
C LYS A 218 -15.58 2.44 -12.45
N ILE A 219 -14.90 1.34 -12.07
CA ILE A 219 -15.06 0.02 -12.71
C ILE A 219 -16.51 -0.44 -12.60
N ASN A 220 -17.09 -0.42 -11.39
CA ASN A 220 -18.48 -0.82 -11.16
C ASN A 220 -19.47 0.01 -11.97
N SER A 221 -19.35 1.34 -11.94
CA SER A 221 -20.24 2.24 -12.69
C SER A 221 -20.12 2.04 -14.20
N ALA A 222 -18.91 1.85 -14.72
CA ALA A 222 -18.68 1.61 -16.14
C ALA A 222 -19.23 0.25 -16.59
N TYR A 223 -19.11 -0.79 -15.77
CA TYR A 223 -19.73 -2.11 -16.03
C TYR A 223 -21.26 -2.04 -16.04
N GLN A 224 -21.87 -1.42 -15.02
CA GLN A 224 -23.33 -1.27 -14.94
C GLN A 224 -23.89 -0.46 -16.12
N GLY A 225 -23.18 0.60 -16.52
CA GLY A 225 -23.54 1.41 -17.69
C GLY A 225 -23.20 0.79 -19.04
N LYS A 226 -22.60 -0.42 -19.06
CA LYS A 226 -22.07 -1.08 -20.27
C LYS A 226 -21.16 -0.18 -21.11
N ASN A 227 -20.45 0.73 -20.45
CA ASN A 227 -19.54 1.70 -21.07
C ASN A 227 -18.11 1.30 -20.74
N TRP A 228 -17.56 0.34 -21.49
CA TRP A 228 -16.17 -0.12 -21.42
C TRP A 228 -15.40 0.29 -22.69
N SER A 229 -14.07 0.22 -22.64
CA SER A 229 -13.18 0.49 -23.77
C SER A 229 -13.16 1.95 -24.24
N HIS A 230 -13.72 2.87 -23.44
CA HIS A 230 -13.65 4.30 -23.65
C HIS A 230 -12.80 4.97 -22.56
N THR A 231 -12.28 6.16 -22.84
CA THR A 231 -11.57 6.98 -21.83
C THR A 231 -12.47 7.33 -20.66
N GLU A 232 -13.78 7.47 -20.90
CA GLU A 232 -14.78 7.66 -19.85
C GLU A 232 -14.98 6.45 -18.95
N SER A 233 -14.56 5.25 -19.37
CA SER A 233 -14.62 4.02 -18.55
C SER A 233 -13.49 3.96 -17.51
N GLY A 234 -12.44 4.77 -17.70
CA GLY A 234 -11.22 4.76 -16.90
C GLY A 234 -11.00 6.05 -16.11
N GLY A 235 -9.73 6.32 -15.84
CA GLY A 235 -9.25 7.58 -15.27
C GLY A 235 -7.79 7.48 -14.83
N TYR A 236 -7.22 8.57 -14.32
CA TYR A 236 -5.86 8.55 -13.78
C TYR A 236 -5.80 9.07 -12.34
N ILE A 237 -4.75 8.66 -11.65
CA ILE A 237 -4.40 9.08 -10.28
C ILE A 237 -3.11 9.87 -10.35
N TRP A 238 -3.18 11.13 -9.91
CA TRP A 238 -2.01 12.01 -9.85
C TRP A 238 -1.48 12.08 -8.42
N HIS A 239 -0.57 11.18 -8.07
CA HIS A 239 0.05 11.11 -6.76
C HIS A 239 1.54 11.38 -6.89
N THR A 240 2.11 12.28 -6.09
CA THR A 240 3.52 12.68 -6.23
C THR A 240 4.51 11.51 -6.09
N THR A 241 5.71 11.64 -6.62
CA THR A 241 6.77 10.62 -6.50
C THR A 241 7.11 10.35 -5.03
N GLY A 242 7.29 9.08 -4.66
CA GLY A 242 7.52 8.69 -3.26
C GLY A 242 6.28 8.64 -2.36
N SER A 243 5.09 8.98 -2.86
CA SER A 243 3.84 8.92 -2.07
C SER A 243 3.26 7.50 -1.89
N GLY A 244 3.89 6.47 -2.45
CA GLY A 244 3.41 5.08 -2.37
C GLY A 244 2.43 4.69 -3.48
N LYS A 245 2.66 5.15 -4.72
CA LYS A 245 1.86 4.79 -5.90
C LYS A 245 1.81 3.29 -6.14
N THR A 246 2.97 2.63 -6.18
CA THR A 246 3.11 1.19 -6.45
C THR A 246 2.30 0.33 -5.46
N LEU A 247 2.35 0.64 -4.15
CA LEU A 247 1.52 -0.02 -3.15
C LEU A 247 0.03 0.16 -3.43
N THR A 248 -0.37 1.39 -3.78
CA THR A 248 -1.77 1.77 -4.03
C THR A 248 -2.32 1.11 -5.29
N SER A 249 -1.58 1.17 -6.39
CA SER A 249 -1.96 0.62 -7.69
C SER A 249 -2.01 -0.91 -7.64
N PHE A 250 -1.06 -1.55 -6.96
CA PHE A 250 -1.07 -2.99 -6.72
C PHE A 250 -2.26 -3.41 -5.86
N LYS A 251 -2.54 -2.69 -4.76
CA LYS A 251 -3.70 -3.01 -3.91
C LYS A 251 -5.03 -2.80 -4.63
N ALA A 252 -5.17 -1.74 -5.42
CA ALA A 252 -6.34 -1.51 -6.28
C ALA A 252 -6.52 -2.66 -7.27
N SER A 253 -5.43 -3.18 -7.85
CA SER A 253 -5.46 -4.34 -8.74
C SER A 253 -5.98 -5.59 -8.04
N ARG A 254 -5.49 -5.87 -6.81
CA ARG A 254 -5.97 -7.01 -6.01
C ARG A 254 -7.43 -6.88 -5.59
N LEU A 255 -7.90 -5.67 -5.28
CA LEU A 255 -9.32 -5.48 -4.95
C LEU A 255 -10.20 -5.59 -6.20
N ALA A 256 -9.71 -5.19 -7.38
CA ALA A 256 -10.43 -5.36 -8.63
C ALA A 256 -10.64 -6.83 -9.02
N THR A 257 -9.75 -7.76 -8.63
CA THR A 257 -9.97 -9.20 -8.88
C THR A 257 -11.12 -9.79 -8.07
N ALA A 258 -11.50 -9.15 -6.96
CA ALA A 258 -12.62 -9.58 -6.13
C ALA A 258 -13.99 -9.17 -6.73
N LEU A 259 -14.00 -8.42 -7.84
CA LEU A 259 -15.23 -8.14 -8.59
C LEU A 259 -15.59 -9.35 -9.44
N ASP A 260 -16.76 -9.94 -9.21
CA ASP A 260 -17.18 -11.20 -9.84
C ASP A 260 -17.23 -11.11 -11.37
N PHE A 261 -17.62 -9.94 -11.89
CA PHE A 261 -17.73 -9.68 -13.34
C PHE A 261 -16.41 -9.35 -14.04
N ILE A 262 -15.30 -9.25 -13.31
CA ILE A 262 -13.97 -9.03 -13.90
C ILE A 262 -13.29 -10.38 -14.10
N ASP A 263 -12.81 -10.63 -15.32
CA ASP A 263 -12.16 -11.88 -15.69
C ASP A 263 -10.65 -11.82 -15.41
N LYS A 264 -9.98 -10.73 -15.82
CA LYS A 264 -8.53 -10.53 -15.63
C LYS A 264 -8.21 -9.09 -15.24
N VAL A 265 -7.20 -8.94 -14.40
CA VAL A 265 -6.63 -7.65 -14.00
C VAL A 265 -5.15 -7.63 -14.34
N PHE A 266 -4.75 -6.81 -15.30
CA PHE A 266 -3.37 -6.55 -15.64
C PHE A 266 -2.82 -5.43 -14.78
N PHE A 267 -1.84 -5.77 -13.95
CA PHE A 267 -1.02 -4.78 -13.27
C PHE A 267 0.28 -4.60 -14.05
N VAL A 268 0.42 -3.45 -14.69
CA VAL A 268 1.47 -3.18 -15.67
C VAL A 268 2.47 -2.18 -15.09
N VAL A 269 3.74 -2.61 -15.01
CA VAL A 269 4.85 -1.81 -14.48
C VAL A 269 5.89 -1.54 -15.57
N ASP A 270 6.75 -0.53 -15.35
CA ASP A 270 7.96 -0.37 -16.17
C ASP A 270 9.14 -1.15 -15.57
N ARG A 271 9.95 -1.76 -16.43
CA ARG A 271 11.09 -2.60 -16.05
C ARG A 271 12.14 -1.88 -15.22
N LYS A 272 12.26 -0.56 -15.38
CA LYS A 272 13.26 0.25 -14.65
C LYS A 272 12.85 0.51 -13.20
N ASP A 273 11.56 0.38 -12.90
CA ASP A 273 10.99 0.73 -11.61
C ASP A 273 10.75 -0.52 -10.75
N LEU A 274 11.20 -1.69 -11.23
CA LEU A 274 11.14 -2.98 -10.53
C LEU A 274 12.40 -3.15 -9.65
N ASP A 275 12.25 -2.88 -8.34
CA ASP A 275 13.25 -3.28 -7.36
C ASP A 275 13.07 -4.75 -6.91
N TYR A 276 14.06 -5.27 -6.17
CA TYR A 276 14.06 -6.66 -5.70
C TYR A 276 12.88 -6.99 -4.78
N GLN A 277 12.45 -6.05 -3.92
CA GLN A 277 11.34 -6.27 -2.98
C GLN A 277 10.01 -6.39 -3.73
N THR A 278 9.80 -5.48 -4.68
CA THR A 278 8.65 -5.40 -5.57
C THR A 278 8.55 -6.65 -6.44
N MET A 279 9.67 -7.13 -6.98
CA MET A 279 9.73 -8.42 -7.70
C MET A 279 9.32 -9.60 -6.82
N LYS A 280 9.82 -9.68 -5.58
CA LYS A 280 9.50 -10.78 -4.65
C LYS A 280 8.01 -10.81 -4.32
N GLU A 281 7.41 -9.65 -4.08
CA GLU A 281 5.96 -9.52 -3.85
C GLU A 281 5.20 -10.00 -5.09
N TYR A 282 5.57 -9.56 -6.30
CA TYR A 282 4.86 -9.93 -7.53
C TYR A 282 5.01 -11.40 -7.91
N GLN A 283 6.16 -12.03 -7.63
CA GLN A 283 6.38 -13.45 -7.91
C GLN A 283 5.43 -14.35 -7.09
N ARG A 284 4.96 -13.89 -5.91
CA ARG A 284 3.90 -14.59 -5.13
C ARG A 284 2.59 -14.69 -5.92
N PHE A 285 2.27 -13.68 -6.73
CA PHE A 285 0.99 -13.57 -7.43
C PHE A 285 1.06 -14.01 -8.89
N SER A 286 2.16 -13.79 -9.58
CA SER A 286 2.32 -14.18 -10.98
C SER A 286 3.72 -14.76 -11.21
N PRO A 287 3.95 -16.02 -10.79
CA PRO A 287 5.24 -16.67 -10.97
C PRO A 287 5.71 -16.57 -12.43
N ASP A 288 6.96 -16.13 -12.60
CA ASP A 288 7.70 -16.05 -13.87
C ASP A 288 7.15 -15.06 -14.91
N SER A 289 6.14 -14.26 -14.57
CA SER A 289 5.63 -13.20 -15.47
C SER A 289 6.36 -11.88 -15.33
N VAL A 290 6.98 -11.62 -14.18
CA VAL A 290 7.68 -10.37 -13.90
C VAL A 290 9.18 -10.61 -13.83
N ASN A 291 9.85 -10.37 -14.94
CA ASN A 291 11.31 -10.40 -15.03
C ASN A 291 11.76 -9.56 -16.23
N GLY A 292 13.06 -9.27 -16.31
CA GLY A 292 13.65 -8.44 -17.38
C GLY A 292 13.71 -9.09 -18.76
N SER A 293 13.22 -10.32 -18.94
CA SER A 293 13.17 -10.99 -20.26
C SER A 293 12.10 -10.38 -21.16
N ASP A 294 12.29 -10.45 -22.48
CA ASP A 294 11.26 -10.12 -23.46
C ASP A 294 10.30 -11.30 -23.75
N SER A 295 10.56 -12.47 -23.16
CA SER A 295 9.73 -13.67 -23.36
C SER A 295 8.30 -13.49 -22.84
N THR A 296 7.33 -13.80 -23.70
CA THR A 296 5.90 -13.78 -23.42
C THR A 296 5.36 -15.13 -22.96
N ALA A 297 6.16 -16.20 -22.97
CA ALA A 297 5.71 -17.56 -22.64
C ALA A 297 5.15 -17.67 -21.22
N GLY A 298 5.81 -17.05 -20.24
CA GLY A 298 5.34 -17.00 -18.86
C GLY A 298 4.04 -16.20 -18.70
N LEU A 299 3.90 -15.10 -19.45
CA LEU A 299 2.69 -14.28 -19.47
C LEU A 299 1.51 -15.06 -20.06
N LYS A 300 1.70 -15.76 -21.19
CA LYS A 300 0.67 -16.61 -21.81
C LYS A 300 0.22 -17.71 -20.86
N ARG A 301 1.15 -18.43 -20.24
CA ARG A 301 0.85 -19.47 -19.23
C ARG A 301 0.02 -18.94 -18.07
N ASN A 302 0.26 -17.72 -17.61
CA ASN A 302 -0.50 -17.14 -16.50
C ASN A 302 -1.88 -16.61 -16.95
N LEU A 303 -2.09 -16.32 -18.24
CA LEU A 303 -3.42 -16.00 -18.76
C LEU A 303 -4.34 -17.22 -18.77
N ASP A 304 -3.80 -18.39 -19.08
CA ASP A 304 -4.54 -19.66 -19.17
C ASP A 304 -4.94 -20.24 -17.80
N LYS A 305 -4.48 -19.66 -16.69
CA LYS A 305 -4.84 -20.08 -15.33
C LYS A 305 -6.15 -19.44 -14.89
N ASP A 306 -7.19 -20.24 -14.67
CA ASP A 306 -8.51 -19.73 -14.26
C ASP A 306 -8.58 -19.30 -12.79
N ASP A 307 -7.76 -19.92 -11.92
CA ASP A 307 -7.71 -19.65 -10.47
C ASP A 307 -7.07 -18.30 -10.11
N ASN A 308 -6.41 -17.66 -11.08
CA ASN A 308 -5.67 -16.42 -10.87
C ASN A 308 -6.09 -15.32 -11.84
N LYS A 309 -6.83 -14.34 -11.32
CA LYS A 309 -7.27 -13.17 -12.10
C LYS A 309 -6.20 -12.09 -12.24
N ILE A 310 -5.20 -12.02 -11.35
CA ILE A 310 -4.18 -10.96 -11.39
C ILE A 310 -2.99 -11.38 -12.27
N ILE A 311 -2.65 -10.51 -13.21
CA ILE A 311 -1.55 -10.70 -14.16
C ILE A 311 -0.59 -9.54 -13.98
N VAL A 312 0.56 -9.80 -13.36
CA VAL A 312 1.63 -8.80 -13.27
C VAL A 312 2.57 -8.93 -14.47
N THR A 313 2.80 -7.84 -15.20
CA THR A 313 3.66 -7.84 -16.39
C THR A 313 4.34 -6.49 -16.59
N THR A 314 5.39 -6.46 -17.42
CA THR A 314 5.93 -5.21 -17.93
C THR A 314 5.13 -4.71 -19.13
N ILE A 315 5.17 -3.41 -19.40
CA ILE A 315 4.56 -2.82 -20.60
C ILE A 315 5.16 -3.40 -21.88
N GLN A 316 6.45 -3.72 -21.88
CA GLN A 316 7.15 -4.29 -23.04
C GLN A 316 6.64 -5.71 -23.36
N LYS A 317 6.55 -6.59 -22.33
CA LYS A 317 6.00 -7.93 -22.50
C LYS A 317 4.55 -7.92 -22.95
N LEU A 318 3.74 -7.01 -22.40
CA LEU A 318 2.35 -6.84 -22.82
C LEU A 318 2.27 -6.42 -24.29
N ASN A 319 3.06 -5.43 -24.72
CA ASN A 319 3.09 -5.01 -26.12
C ASN A 319 3.56 -6.15 -27.05
N ASN A 320 4.59 -6.91 -26.66
CA ASN A 320 5.08 -8.06 -27.41
C ASN A 320 4.02 -9.16 -27.54
N LEU A 321 3.29 -9.46 -26.46
CA LEU A 321 2.18 -10.41 -26.49
C LEU A 321 1.10 -9.94 -27.47
N ILE A 322 0.69 -8.68 -27.38
CA ILE A 322 -0.34 -8.11 -28.26
C ILE A 322 0.14 -8.08 -29.71
N LYS A 323 1.42 -7.91 -30.00
CA LYS A 323 1.95 -7.98 -31.37
C LYS A 323 2.00 -9.41 -31.92
N GLY A 324 2.53 -10.34 -31.12
CA GLY A 324 2.79 -11.71 -31.54
C GLY A 324 1.55 -12.59 -31.67
N GLU A 325 0.53 -12.35 -30.86
CA GLU A 325 -0.65 -13.24 -30.79
C GLU A 325 -1.86 -12.58 -31.46
N GLY A 326 -2.34 -13.18 -32.56
CA GLY A 326 -3.50 -12.68 -33.33
C GLY A 326 -4.81 -12.75 -32.54
N GLU A 327 -5.05 -13.89 -31.90
CA GLU A 327 -6.28 -14.19 -31.16
C GLU A 327 -5.92 -14.80 -29.79
N LEU A 328 -6.36 -14.14 -28.72
CA LEU A 328 -6.32 -14.68 -27.37
C LEU A 328 -7.72 -14.57 -26.76
N PRO A 329 -8.20 -15.59 -26.02
CA PRO A 329 -9.52 -15.54 -25.36
C PRO A 329 -9.71 -14.29 -24.49
N VAL A 330 -8.64 -13.86 -23.80
CA VAL A 330 -8.65 -12.67 -22.92
C VAL A 330 -9.03 -11.37 -23.63
N TYR A 331 -8.89 -11.30 -24.96
CA TYR A 331 -9.28 -10.09 -25.73
C TYR A 331 -10.79 -9.83 -25.73
N GLN A 332 -11.62 -10.84 -25.44
CA GLN A 332 -13.09 -10.75 -25.41
C GLN A 332 -13.66 -10.68 -23.98
N SER A 333 -12.81 -10.89 -22.97
CA SER A 333 -13.14 -10.93 -21.55
C SER A 333 -13.23 -9.51 -20.95
N GLN A 334 -13.78 -9.39 -19.74
CA GLN A 334 -13.83 -8.16 -18.94
C GLN A 334 -12.48 -7.93 -18.26
N VAL A 335 -11.71 -6.97 -18.77
CA VAL A 335 -10.31 -6.75 -18.37
C VAL A 335 -10.10 -5.41 -17.70
N VAL A 336 -9.40 -5.39 -16.57
CA VAL A 336 -8.91 -4.14 -15.95
C VAL A 336 -7.42 -4.00 -16.21
N PHE A 337 -6.97 -2.83 -16.66
CA PHE A 337 -5.57 -2.46 -16.74
C PHE A 337 -5.26 -1.38 -15.71
N ILE A 338 -4.26 -1.61 -14.86
CA ILE A 338 -3.71 -0.61 -13.95
C ILE A 338 -2.23 -0.46 -14.27
N PHE A 339 -1.86 0.72 -14.75
CA PHE A 339 -0.49 1.06 -15.13
C PHE A 339 0.16 1.86 -14.01
N ASP A 340 1.29 1.38 -13.50
CA ASP A 340 2.17 2.14 -12.62
C ASP A 340 3.14 2.99 -13.45
N GLU A 341 3.34 4.24 -13.06
CA GLU A 341 4.17 5.23 -13.75
C GLU A 341 3.84 5.46 -15.24
N ALA A 342 2.58 5.85 -15.49
CA ALA A 342 1.98 5.96 -16.81
C ALA A 342 2.41 7.16 -17.70
N HIS A 343 3.70 7.51 -17.74
CA HIS A 343 4.22 8.72 -18.40
C HIS A 343 5.35 8.50 -19.43
N ARG A 344 5.68 7.27 -19.84
CA ARG A 344 6.92 6.97 -20.61
C ARG A 344 6.71 6.63 -22.09
N SER A 345 7.73 6.88 -22.92
CA SER A 345 7.71 6.78 -24.40
C SER A 345 7.23 5.44 -25.01
N GLN A 346 7.27 4.34 -24.24
CA GLN A 346 6.80 3.02 -24.69
C GLN A 346 5.26 2.88 -24.66
N PHE A 347 4.54 3.87 -24.14
CA PHE A 347 3.10 3.80 -23.97
C PHE A 347 2.32 3.91 -25.29
N GLY A 348 2.79 4.73 -26.24
CA GLY A 348 1.98 5.10 -27.41
C GLY A 348 1.60 3.92 -28.30
N GLU A 349 2.57 3.05 -28.62
CA GLU A 349 2.29 1.87 -29.45
C GLU A 349 1.48 0.81 -28.69
N ALA A 350 1.84 0.54 -27.43
CA ALA A 350 1.13 -0.41 -26.59
C ALA A 350 -0.34 -0.01 -26.42
N GLN A 351 -0.63 1.29 -26.23
CA GLN A 351 -1.99 1.82 -26.13
C GLN A 351 -2.78 1.65 -27.43
N LYS A 352 -2.17 1.91 -28.60
CA LYS A 352 -2.82 1.68 -29.91
C LYS A 352 -3.18 0.19 -30.10
N ASN A 353 -2.24 -0.70 -29.77
CA ASN A 353 -2.44 -2.14 -29.88
C ASN A 353 -3.49 -2.65 -28.89
N LEU A 354 -3.50 -2.14 -27.66
CA LEU A 354 -4.49 -2.45 -26.63
C LEU A 354 -5.90 -2.05 -27.10
N LYS A 355 -6.08 -0.80 -27.53
CA LYS A 355 -7.35 -0.28 -28.09
C LYS A 355 -7.85 -1.12 -29.27
N LYS A 356 -6.94 -1.64 -30.10
CA LYS A 356 -7.28 -2.46 -31.26
C LYS A 356 -7.74 -3.87 -30.88
N LYS A 357 -7.03 -4.53 -29.95
CA LYS A 357 -7.25 -5.96 -29.65
C LYS A 357 -8.27 -6.21 -28.53
N PHE A 358 -8.18 -5.52 -27.40
CA PHE A 358 -9.08 -5.74 -26.26
C PHE A 358 -10.45 -5.09 -26.48
N LYS A 359 -11.53 -5.86 -26.31
CA LYS A 359 -12.90 -5.41 -26.63
C LYS A 359 -13.67 -4.87 -25.44
N LYS A 360 -13.40 -5.35 -24.22
CA LYS A 360 -14.05 -4.91 -22.98
C LYS A 360 -13.00 -4.63 -21.92
N TYR A 361 -12.55 -3.38 -21.84
CA TYR A 361 -11.52 -3.01 -20.86
C TYR A 361 -11.79 -1.71 -20.11
N TYR A 362 -11.20 -1.62 -18.92
CA TYR A 362 -11.12 -0.42 -18.09
C TYR A 362 -9.65 -0.13 -17.86
N GLN A 363 -9.18 1.08 -18.13
CA GLN A 363 -7.77 1.40 -17.92
C GLN A 363 -7.54 2.57 -16.97
N PHE A 364 -6.60 2.38 -16.06
CA PHE A 364 -6.23 3.36 -15.04
C PHE A 364 -4.72 3.58 -15.03
N GLY A 365 -4.31 4.84 -14.92
CA GLY A 365 -2.90 5.22 -14.87
C GLY A 365 -2.56 5.88 -13.54
N PHE A 366 -1.49 5.44 -12.90
CA PHE A 366 -0.86 6.15 -11.78
C PHE A 366 0.34 6.93 -12.30
N THR A 367 0.46 8.21 -11.95
CA THR A 367 1.60 9.02 -12.36
C THR A 367 1.92 10.12 -11.34
N GLY A 368 3.22 10.39 -11.13
CA GLY A 368 3.66 11.58 -10.41
C GLY A 368 3.80 12.82 -11.30
N THR A 369 3.93 12.60 -12.61
CA THR A 369 4.23 13.62 -13.62
C THR A 369 3.25 13.47 -14.79
N PRO A 370 1.98 13.90 -14.62
CA PRO A 370 1.02 13.88 -15.72
C PRO A 370 1.49 14.74 -16.90
N ILE A 371 1.13 14.30 -18.10
CA ILE A 371 1.34 15.02 -19.35
C ILE A 371 0.08 15.84 -19.61
N PHE A 372 0.23 17.15 -19.52
CA PHE A 372 -0.75 18.17 -19.87
C PHE A 372 -0.48 18.73 -21.27
N PRO A 373 -1.43 19.49 -21.86
CA PRO A 373 -1.19 20.16 -23.14
C PRO A 373 0.08 21.04 -23.16
N GLN A 374 0.43 21.64 -22.02
CA GLN A 374 1.57 22.56 -21.89
C GLN A 374 2.94 21.87 -21.94
N ASN A 375 3.04 20.60 -21.53
CA ASN A 375 4.29 19.82 -21.53
C ASN A 375 4.23 18.63 -22.51
N ALA A 376 3.26 18.62 -23.42
CA ALA A 376 3.00 17.47 -24.29
C ALA A 376 4.12 17.18 -25.29
N LEU A 377 4.94 18.15 -25.74
CA LEU A 377 6.09 17.96 -26.66
C LEU A 377 5.91 16.87 -27.75
N GLY A 378 4.70 16.73 -28.33
CA GLY A 378 4.35 15.73 -29.35
C GLY A 378 3.80 14.38 -28.85
N ALA A 379 3.69 14.19 -27.54
CA ALA A 379 3.04 13.05 -26.88
C ALA A 379 1.54 13.31 -26.61
N GLU A 380 0.77 12.22 -26.45
CA GLU A 380 -0.63 12.29 -25.99
C GLU A 380 -0.69 12.73 -24.52
N THR A 381 -1.72 13.49 -24.14
CA THR A 381 -1.90 13.92 -22.75
C THR A 381 -2.36 12.74 -21.89
N THR A 382 -2.07 12.77 -20.59
CA THR A 382 -2.55 11.74 -19.66
C THR A 382 -4.08 11.66 -19.68
N SER A 383 -4.75 12.82 -19.80
CA SER A 383 -6.21 12.87 -19.90
C SER A 383 -6.76 12.29 -21.20
N SER A 384 -6.07 12.43 -22.34
CA SER A 384 -6.53 11.84 -23.61
C SER A 384 -6.34 10.32 -23.65
N VAL A 385 -5.38 9.79 -22.90
CA VAL A 385 -5.13 8.34 -22.80
C VAL A 385 -6.06 7.69 -21.78
N PHE A 386 -6.17 8.25 -20.57
CA PHE A 386 -6.84 7.62 -19.44
C PHE A 386 -8.20 8.20 -19.10
N GLY A 387 -8.52 9.41 -19.54
CA GLY A 387 -9.74 10.12 -19.17
C GLY A 387 -9.56 11.04 -17.98
N ARG A 388 -10.57 11.11 -17.11
CA ARG A 388 -10.62 12.07 -16.00
C ARG A 388 -9.57 11.80 -14.92
N GLU A 389 -9.15 12.86 -14.25
CA GLU A 389 -8.51 12.74 -12.94
C GLU A 389 -9.52 12.18 -11.93
N LEU A 390 -9.21 11.06 -11.30
CA LEU A 390 -10.05 10.49 -10.25
C LEU A 390 -9.68 11.08 -8.89
N HIS A 391 -8.39 11.21 -8.60
CA HIS A 391 -7.85 11.75 -7.36
C HIS A 391 -6.45 12.31 -7.57
N SER A 392 -6.10 13.35 -6.80
CA SER A 392 -4.75 13.92 -6.75
C SER A 392 -4.21 14.04 -5.32
N TYR A 393 -2.90 13.86 -5.18
CA TYR A 393 -2.11 14.08 -3.97
C TYR A 393 -0.76 14.64 -4.42
N VAL A 394 -0.68 15.96 -4.47
CA VAL A 394 0.43 16.67 -5.09
C VAL A 394 1.57 16.90 -4.11
N ILE A 395 2.72 17.37 -4.60
CA ILE A 395 3.90 17.59 -3.77
C ILE A 395 3.66 18.58 -2.62
N THR A 396 2.78 19.57 -2.81
CA THR A 396 2.43 20.53 -1.77
C THR A 396 1.68 19.87 -0.60
N ASP A 397 0.79 18.90 -0.89
CA ASP A 397 0.13 18.11 0.15
C ASP A 397 1.15 17.21 0.87
N ALA A 398 2.02 16.54 0.10
CA ALA A 398 3.03 15.64 0.66
C ALA A 398 4.03 16.34 1.58
N ILE A 399 4.43 17.57 1.25
CA ILE A 399 5.28 18.41 2.11
C ILE A 399 4.50 18.90 3.34
N ARG A 400 3.25 19.35 3.17
CA ARG A 400 2.39 19.79 4.29
C ARG A 400 2.18 18.68 5.31
N ASP A 401 2.01 17.45 4.84
CA ASP A 401 1.73 16.28 5.69
C ASP A 401 3.01 15.60 6.22
N GLU A 402 4.19 16.19 5.97
CA GLU A 402 5.51 15.65 6.35
C GLU A 402 5.75 14.23 5.83
N LYS A 403 5.19 13.90 4.66
CA LYS A 403 5.32 12.58 4.01
C LYS A 403 6.40 12.54 2.94
N VAL A 404 6.85 13.69 2.47
CA VAL A 404 7.99 13.86 1.55
C VAL A 404 8.86 15.01 2.05
N LEU A 405 10.17 14.87 1.92
CA LEU A 405 11.14 15.90 2.32
C LEU A 405 11.10 17.11 1.36
N LYS A 406 11.41 18.29 1.89
CA LYS A 406 11.58 19.51 1.08
C LYS A 406 12.88 19.44 0.27
N PHE A 407 12.90 20.15 -0.86
CA PHE A 407 14.13 20.31 -1.65
C PHE A 407 14.89 21.56 -1.25
N LYS A 408 16.21 21.44 -1.12
CA LYS A 408 17.16 22.57 -1.10
C LYS A 408 17.88 22.56 -2.45
N VAL A 409 17.44 23.42 -3.37
CA VAL A 409 18.00 23.51 -4.72
C VAL A 409 18.94 24.71 -4.75
N ASP A 410 20.24 24.43 -4.71
CA ASP A 410 21.27 25.47 -4.84
C ASP A 410 21.97 25.29 -6.18
N TYR A 411 22.09 26.38 -6.93
CA TYR A 411 23.07 26.46 -8.00
C TYR A 411 24.40 26.87 -7.38
N ASN A 412 25.35 25.94 -7.29
CA ASN A 412 26.67 26.23 -6.76
C ASN A 412 27.47 27.05 -7.79
N ASP A 413 27.28 28.37 -7.76
CA ASP A 413 27.95 29.30 -8.66
C ASP A 413 29.41 29.52 -8.26
N VAL A 414 30.25 28.53 -8.54
CA VAL A 414 31.71 28.61 -8.34
C VAL A 414 32.40 29.43 -9.43
N ARG A 415 31.67 29.94 -10.43
CA ARG A 415 32.27 30.63 -11.58
C ARG A 415 33.05 31.86 -11.15
N LEU A 416 32.64 32.57 -10.09
CA LEU A 416 33.41 33.70 -9.56
C LEU A 416 34.77 33.30 -8.96
N GLN A 417 34.86 32.09 -8.38
CA GLN A 417 36.10 31.56 -7.81
C GLN A 417 37.09 31.12 -8.90
N PHE A 418 36.57 30.60 -10.01
CA PHE A 418 37.39 30.07 -11.12
C PHE A 418 37.49 31.00 -12.34
N LYS A 419 36.79 32.15 -12.35
CA LYS A 419 36.74 33.07 -13.51
C LYS A 419 38.10 33.48 -14.05
N ALA A 420 39.07 33.70 -13.16
CA ALA A 420 40.42 34.10 -13.54
C ALA A 420 41.24 32.93 -14.13
N ILE A 421 40.99 31.70 -13.64
CA ILE A 421 41.64 30.47 -14.11
C ILE A 421 41.02 29.99 -15.43
N GLU A 422 39.70 30.06 -15.58
CA GLU A 422 38.99 29.69 -16.82
C GLU A 422 39.34 30.59 -18.02
N ALA A 423 39.81 31.82 -17.78
CA ALA A 423 40.28 32.75 -18.81
C ALA A 423 41.79 32.65 -19.08
N GLU A 424 42.54 31.93 -18.24
CA GLU A 424 43.99 31.76 -18.38
C GLU A 424 44.29 30.69 -19.43
N LYS A 425 45.19 31.00 -20.36
CA LYS A 425 45.59 30.11 -21.47
C LYS A 425 47.03 29.62 -21.35
N ASP A 426 47.77 30.14 -20.37
CA ASP A 426 49.14 29.73 -20.08
C ASP A 426 49.15 28.45 -19.23
N GLU A 427 49.55 27.33 -19.86
CA GLU A 427 49.59 26.01 -19.24
C GLU A 427 50.46 25.95 -17.97
N LEU A 428 51.54 26.74 -17.88
CA LEU A 428 52.41 26.75 -16.71
C LEU A 428 51.73 27.40 -15.50
N LYS A 429 50.93 28.44 -15.72
CA LYS A 429 50.17 29.11 -14.66
C LYS A 429 48.98 28.27 -14.20
N LEU A 430 48.32 27.59 -15.13
CA LEU A 430 47.24 26.64 -14.82
C LEU A 430 47.78 25.50 -13.94
N THR A 431 48.87 24.86 -14.37
CA THR A 431 49.51 23.76 -13.64
C THR A 431 49.99 24.20 -12.25
N ALA A 432 50.54 25.42 -12.11
CA ALA A 432 50.94 25.97 -10.83
C ALA A 432 49.76 26.25 -9.88
N ALA A 433 48.64 26.74 -10.41
CA ALA A 433 47.42 27.00 -9.64
C ALA A 433 46.78 25.69 -9.16
N GLU A 434 46.70 24.68 -10.02
CA GLU A 434 46.21 23.33 -9.68
C GLU A 434 47.08 22.67 -8.61
N ASN A 435 48.41 22.69 -8.78
CA ASN A 435 49.33 22.15 -7.79
C ASN A 435 49.21 22.87 -6.45
N LYS A 436 49.04 24.19 -6.44
CA LYS A 436 48.85 24.96 -5.20
C LYS A 436 47.53 24.58 -4.50
N GLN A 437 46.44 24.38 -5.24
CA GLN A 437 45.18 23.91 -4.66
C GLN A 437 45.29 22.49 -4.12
N ALA A 438 45.90 21.56 -4.87
CA ALA A 438 46.13 20.19 -4.42
C ALA A 438 47.03 20.15 -3.18
N PHE A 439 48.04 21.02 -3.11
CA PHE A 439 48.94 21.09 -1.97
C PHE A 439 48.30 21.65 -0.70
N LEU A 440 47.29 22.51 -0.84
CA LEU A 440 46.52 23.08 0.26
C LEU A 440 45.24 22.29 0.58
N HIS A 441 45.02 21.15 -0.07
CA HIS A 441 43.84 20.34 0.16
C HIS A 441 43.86 19.76 1.59
N PRO A 442 42.76 19.86 2.36
CA PRO A 442 42.72 19.45 3.76
C PRO A 442 43.17 18.00 3.98
N ASP A 443 42.75 17.07 3.10
CA ASP A 443 43.10 15.65 3.20
C ASP A 443 44.61 15.41 3.07
N ARG A 444 45.29 16.16 2.18
CA ARG A 444 46.75 16.08 2.05
C ARG A 444 47.44 16.69 3.26
N ILE A 445 46.96 17.84 3.76
CA ILE A 445 47.51 18.49 4.96
C ILE A 445 47.35 17.58 6.17
N ALA A 446 46.28 16.77 6.25
CA ALA A 446 46.06 15.82 7.32
C ALA A 446 46.99 14.59 7.26
N GLU A 447 47.59 14.31 6.09
CA GLU A 447 48.55 13.21 5.87
C GLU A 447 50.02 13.63 6.05
N ILE A 448 50.29 14.91 6.31
CA ILE A 448 51.63 15.49 6.58
C ILE A 448 51.68 15.95 8.03
#